data_AF-A0A835I764-F1
#
_entry.id   AF-A0A835I764-F1
#
_cell.length_a   1.000
_cell.length_b   1.000
_cell.length_c   1.000
_cell.angle_alpha   90.00
_cell.angle_beta   90.00
_cell.angle_gamma   90.00
#
_symmetry.space_group_name_H-M   'P 1'
#
loop_
_entity.id
_entity.type
_entity.pdbx_description
1 polymer ?
#
loop_
_entity_poly.entity_id
_entity_poly.type
_entity_poly.pdbx_seq_one_letter_code
_entity_poly.pdbx_strand_id
1 'polypeptide(L)'
;MMYYQTLLPSMSSRAGFDTHYYVSLMRGRGLLFADQQLMATHKTAALVKAYVSDDGSAFRREFARAMVKMSSLGGVSNYQVPTRVTCSMLAQESDY
;
A
#
# COMPACT_ATOMS: atom_id res chain seq x y z
N MET A 1 22.04 -22.75 -28.76
CA MET A 1 21.69 -23.38 -27.46
C MET A 1 22.70 -22.94 -26.43
N MET A 2 22.35 -22.00 -25.56
CA MET A 2 23.04 -21.69 -24.31
C MET A 2 21.98 -21.26 -23.30
N TYR A 3 21.81 -22.06 -22.26
CA TYR A 3 20.88 -21.82 -21.18
C TYR A 3 21.52 -20.83 -20.20
N TYR A 4 20.96 -19.63 -20.11
CA TYR A 4 21.14 -18.78 -18.94
C TYR A 4 19.81 -18.67 -18.19
N GLN A 5 19.54 -19.67 -17.34
CA GLN A 5 18.97 -19.40 -16.02
C GLN A 5 20.16 -18.80 -15.24
N THR A 6 20.16 -17.64 -14.58
CA THR A 6 19.28 -17.23 -13.50
C THR A 6 19.68 -15.81 -13.11
N LEU A 7 18.85 -14.80 -13.26
CA LEU A 7 18.78 -13.63 -12.36
C LEU A 7 17.38 -13.04 -12.52
N LEU A 8 16.63 -13.04 -11.42
CA LEU A 8 15.23 -12.65 -11.32
C LEU A 8 14.95 -11.29 -11.98
N PRO A 9 13.87 -11.13 -12.79
CA PRO A 9 13.41 -9.80 -13.23
C PRO A 9 12.76 -8.99 -12.08
N SER A 10 13.11 -9.29 -10.82
CA SER A 10 12.32 -8.90 -9.63
C SER A 10 12.85 -7.66 -8.91
N MET A 11 13.73 -6.88 -9.52
CA MET A 11 14.16 -5.61 -8.95
C MET A 11 13.66 -4.45 -9.82
N SER A 12 12.34 -4.41 -10.08
CA SER A 12 11.67 -3.10 -10.18
C SER A 12 12.08 -2.30 -8.94
N SER A 13 12.48 -1.04 -9.15
CA SER A 13 13.35 -0.28 -8.26
C SER A 13 13.04 -0.52 -6.78
N ARG A 14 14.06 -0.82 -5.97
CA ARG A 14 13.94 -1.07 -4.52
C ARG A 14 13.25 0.08 -3.74
N ALA A 15 12.95 1.20 -4.42
CA ALA A 15 12.30 2.39 -3.91
C ALA A 15 11.01 2.80 -4.69
N GLY A 16 10.54 2.00 -5.64
CA GLY A 16 9.40 2.36 -6.51
C GLY A 16 8.06 2.02 -5.87
N PHE A 17 7.10 2.95 -5.96
CA PHE A 17 5.72 2.70 -5.57
C PHE A 17 4.91 2.25 -6.80
N ASP A 18 4.86 0.93 -7.02
CA ASP A 18 4.30 0.33 -8.24
C ASP A 18 3.52 -0.97 -7.97
N THR A 19 3.12 -1.65 -9.04
CA THR A 19 2.33 -2.89 -8.99
C THR A 19 3.16 -4.16 -8.81
N HIS A 20 4.49 -4.05 -8.69
CA HIS A 20 5.38 -5.21 -8.53
C HIS A 20 5.07 -6.00 -7.25
N TYR A 21 4.58 -5.31 -6.21
CA TYR A 21 4.02 -5.94 -5.01
C TYR A 21 2.98 -7.01 -5.39
N TYR A 22 1.95 -6.63 -6.19
CA TYR A 22 0.87 -7.53 -6.61
C TYR A 22 1.34 -8.62 -7.58
N VAL A 23 2.30 -8.33 -8.47
CA VAL A 23 2.92 -9.34 -9.35
C VAL A 23 3.62 -10.42 -8.52
N SER A 24 4.24 -10.05 -7.41
CA SER A 24 4.91 -10.99 -6.49
C SER A 24 3.89 -11.91 -5.81
N LEU A 25 2.73 -11.39 -5.40
CA LEU A 25 1.66 -12.20 -4.80
C LEU A 25 1.11 -13.25 -5.77
N MET A 26 0.92 -12.89 -7.05
CA MET A 26 0.48 -13.82 -8.08
C MET A 26 1.48 -14.96 -8.33
N ARG A 27 2.76 -14.74 -8.01
CA ARG A 27 3.84 -15.73 -8.13
C ARG A 27 4.09 -16.51 -6.84
N GLY A 28 3.26 -16.33 -5.80
CA GLY A 28 3.46 -16.97 -4.51
C GLY A 28 4.67 -16.44 -3.74
N ARG A 29 5.06 -15.19 -3.98
CA ARG A 29 6.27 -14.55 -3.40
C ARG A 29 5.91 -13.38 -2.48
N GLY A 30 4.78 -13.44 -1.78
CA GLY A 30 4.50 -12.51 -0.69
C GLY A 30 5.53 -12.67 0.43
N LEU A 31 6.01 -11.56 0.98
CA LEU A 31 7.02 -11.59 2.05
C LEU A 31 6.38 -11.95 3.39
N LEU A 32 5.27 -11.31 3.73
CA LEU A 32 4.52 -11.61 4.95
C LEU A 32 3.44 -12.63 4.65
N PHE A 33 3.09 -13.45 5.64
CA PHE A 33 1.93 -14.35 5.55
C PHE A 33 0.66 -13.57 5.17
N ALA A 34 0.43 -12.42 5.82
CA ALA A 34 -0.72 -11.55 5.54
C ALA A 34 -0.79 -11.07 4.07
N ASP A 35 0.35 -10.84 3.43
CA ASP A 35 0.39 -10.45 2.02
C ASP A 35 -0.11 -11.58 1.13
N GLN A 36 0.42 -12.79 1.35
CA GLN A 36 0.07 -13.94 0.53
C GLN A 36 -1.41 -14.35 0.69
N GLN A 37 -2.01 -14.05 1.85
CA GLN A 37 -3.44 -14.27 2.09
C GLN A 37 -4.35 -13.44 1.19
N LEU A 38 -3.87 -12.36 0.56
CA LEU A 38 -4.64 -11.65 -0.46
C LEU A 38 -4.99 -12.54 -1.67
N MET A 39 -4.25 -13.63 -1.90
CA MET A 39 -4.55 -14.60 -2.96
C MET A 39 -5.41 -15.79 -2.49
N ALA A 40 -5.69 -15.91 -1.19
CA ALA A 40 -6.37 -17.08 -0.62
C ALA A 40 -7.88 -17.11 -0.92
N THR A 41 -8.49 -15.95 -1.21
CA THR A 41 -9.92 -15.87 -1.55
C THR A 41 -10.13 -15.30 -2.93
N HIS A 42 -11.19 -15.73 -3.62
CA HIS A 42 -11.52 -15.22 -4.95
C HIS A 42 -11.70 -13.69 -4.97
N LYS A 43 -12.33 -13.13 -3.93
CA LYS A 43 -12.62 -11.70 -3.83
C LYS A 43 -11.36 -10.84 -3.84
N THR A 44 -10.39 -11.15 -2.99
CA THR A 44 -9.14 -10.38 -2.89
C THR A 44 -8.19 -10.71 -4.04
N ALA A 45 -8.16 -11.97 -4.51
CA ALA A 45 -7.35 -12.36 -5.66
C ALA A 45 -7.79 -11.66 -6.96
N ALA A 46 -9.08 -11.41 -7.14
CA ALA A 46 -9.60 -10.65 -8.28
C ALA A 46 -9.07 -9.21 -8.29
N LEU A 47 -8.99 -8.56 -7.12
CA LEU A 47 -8.42 -7.21 -7.00
C LEU A 47 -6.92 -7.21 -7.30
N VAL A 48 -6.17 -8.19 -6.76
CA VAL A 48 -4.73 -8.34 -7.07
C VAL A 48 -4.51 -8.45 -8.58
N LYS A 49 -5.32 -9.27 -9.28
CA LYS A 49 -5.25 -9.41 -10.74
C LYS A 49 -5.61 -8.12 -11.47
N ALA A 50 -6.62 -7.38 -11.00
CA ALA A 50 -7.03 -6.10 -11.60
C ALA A 50 -5.95 -5.02 -11.44
N TYR A 51 -5.22 -5.01 -10.32
CA TYR A 51 -4.14 -4.05 -10.09
C TYR A 51 -2.91 -4.27 -10.96
N VAL A 52 -2.77 -5.45 -11.57
CA VAL A 52 -1.68 -5.74 -12.52
C VAL A 52 -2.14 -5.77 -13.98
N SER A 53 -3.43 -5.54 -14.26
CA SER A 53 -3.98 -5.68 -15.61
C SER A 53 -3.74 -4.46 -16.51
N ASP A 54 -3.30 -3.35 -15.95
CA ASP A 54 -2.97 -2.11 -16.65
C ASP A 54 -1.55 -1.62 -16.28
N ASP A 55 -1.21 -0.39 -16.67
CA ASP A 55 0.04 0.30 -16.33
C ASP A 55 0.12 0.75 -14.84
N GLY A 56 -0.69 0.14 -13.97
CA GLY A 56 -0.86 0.47 -12.57
C GLY A 56 -1.81 1.63 -12.30
N SER A 57 -2.52 2.16 -13.30
CA SER A 57 -3.48 3.26 -13.10
C SER A 57 -4.59 2.87 -12.12
N ALA A 58 -5.11 1.64 -12.22
CA ALA A 58 -6.15 1.12 -11.35
C ALA A 58 -5.68 1.08 -9.90
N PHE A 59 -4.48 0.53 -9.67
CA PHE A 59 -3.86 0.51 -8.35
C PHE A 59 -3.71 1.91 -7.77
N ARG A 60 -3.07 2.85 -8.50
CA ARG A 60 -2.80 4.19 -7.99
C ARG A 60 -4.09 4.93 -7.60
N ARG A 61 -5.13 4.81 -8.43
CA ARG A 61 -6.43 5.43 -8.18
C ARG A 61 -7.11 4.87 -6.93
N GLU A 62 -7.19 3.54 -6.81
CA GLU A 62 -7.84 2.90 -5.66
C GLU A 62 -7.02 3.05 -4.38
N PHE A 63 -5.69 3.05 -4.48
CA PHE A 63 -4.80 3.35 -3.36
C PHE A 63 -5.07 4.75 -2.81
N ALA A 64 -5.11 5.78 -3.66
CA ALA A 64 -5.39 7.15 -3.22
C ALA A 64 -6.76 7.25 -2.52
N ARG A 65 -7.80 6.63 -3.10
CA ARG A 65 -9.14 6.57 -2.49
C ARG A 65 -9.12 5.87 -1.12
N ALA A 66 -8.43 4.74 -1.02
CA ALA A 66 -8.30 3.99 0.22
C ALA A 66 -7.57 4.79 1.31
N MET A 67 -6.49 5.49 0.96
CA MET A 67 -5.72 6.31 1.90
C MET A 67 -6.52 7.51 2.44
N VAL A 68 -7.30 8.19 1.59
CA VAL A 68 -8.22 9.26 2.02
C VAL A 68 -9.33 8.72 2.91
N LYS A 69 -9.90 7.56 2.57
CA LYS A 69 -10.88 6.91 3.44
C LYS A 69 -10.25 6.55 4.79
N MET A 70 -9.05 6.00 4.78
CA MET A 70 -8.32 5.61 5.99
C MET A 70 -7.98 6.82 6.87
N SER A 71 -7.66 7.98 6.30
CA SER A 71 -7.37 9.20 7.09
C SER A 71 -8.59 9.75 7.84
N SER A 72 -9.80 9.29 7.50
CA SER A 72 -11.04 9.64 8.20
C SER A 72 -11.46 8.64 9.29
N LEU A 73 -10.69 7.56 9.50
CA LEU A 73 -10.94 6.63 10.59
C LEU A 73 -10.75 7.34 11.95
N GLY A 74 -11.73 7.22 12.84
CA GLY A 74 -11.78 7.96 14.11
C GLY A 74 -12.74 9.16 14.09
N GLY A 75 -13.32 9.49 12.93
CA GLY A 75 -14.31 10.54 12.78
C GLY A 75 -13.69 11.93 12.60
N VAL A 76 -14.45 12.85 12.00
CA VAL A 76 -14.09 14.26 11.96
C VAL A 76 -14.39 14.82 13.36
N SER A 77 -13.35 15.04 14.15
CA SER A 77 -13.49 15.69 15.44
C SER A 77 -13.90 17.14 15.20
N ASN A 78 -15.14 17.51 15.56
CA ASN A 78 -15.61 18.89 15.54
C ASN A 78 -14.99 19.73 16.68
N TYR A 79 -14.18 19.12 17.55
CA TYR A 79 -13.46 19.82 18.60
C TYR A 79 -12.28 20.59 17.99
N GLN A 80 -12.15 21.86 18.36
CA GLN A 80 -10.94 22.64 18.11
C GLN A 80 -9.80 22.01 18.91
N VAL A 81 -9.04 21.14 18.25
CA VAL A 81 -7.81 20.58 18.81
C VAL A 81 -6.69 21.62 18.64
N PRO A 82 -5.96 21.95 19.71
CA PRO A 82 -4.83 22.87 19.61
C PRO A 82 -3.76 22.29 18.68
N THR A 83 -3.19 23.16 17.84
CA THR A 83 -2.12 22.78 16.90
C THR A 83 -0.84 22.52 17.69
N ARG A 84 -0.27 21.32 17.53
CA ARG A 84 1.01 20.98 18.17
C ARG A 84 2.16 21.64 17.42
N VAL A 85 2.99 22.40 18.13
CA VAL A 85 4.27 22.91 17.59
C VAL A 85 5.30 21.77 17.49
N THR A 86 5.32 20.88 18.48
CA THR A 86 6.18 19.69 18.50
C THR A 86 5.34 18.41 18.54
N CYS A 87 5.45 17.55 17.52
CA CYS A 87 4.60 16.36 17.39
C CYS A 87 4.77 15.34 18.53
N SER A 88 5.94 15.26 19.14
CA SER A 88 6.25 14.36 20.27
C SER A 88 5.72 14.86 21.61
N MET A 89 5.20 16.09 21.69
CA MET A 89 4.63 16.67 22.90
C MET A 89 3.11 16.85 22.77
N LEU A 90 2.42 16.87 23.91
CA LEU A 90 1.02 17.31 23.94
C LEU A 90 0.99 18.82 23.81
N ALA A 91 0.04 19.35 23.05
CA ALA A 91 -0.20 20.77 23.04
C ALA A 91 -0.67 21.19 24.45
N GLN A 92 0.01 22.15 25.05
CA GLN A 92 -0.39 22.75 26.32
C GLN A 92 -1.22 23.99 26.04
N GLU A 93 -2.18 24.28 26.91
CA GLU A 93 -3.10 25.41 26.78
C GLU A 93 -2.39 26.78 26.94
N SER A 94 -1.13 26.78 27.39
CA SER A 94 -0.28 27.94 27.62
C SER A 94 0.54 28.42 26.40
N ASP A 95 0.46 27.73 25.25
CA ASP A 95 1.16 28.12 24.01
C ASP A 95 0.34 29.12 23.14
N TYR A 96 -0.56 29.88 23.77
CA TYR A 96 -1.30 31.00 23.17
C TYR A 96 -0.63 32.34 23.46
#